data_AF-A0A7X8N3L5-F1
#
_entry.id   AF-A0A7X8N3L5-F1
#
_cell.length_a   1.000
_cell.length_b   1.000
_cell.length_c   1.000
_cell.angle_alpha   90.00
_cell.angle_beta   90.00
_cell.angle_gamma   90.00
#
_symmetry.space_group_name_H-M   'P 1'
#
loop_
_entity.id
_entity.type
_entity.pdbx_description
1 polymer ?
#
loop_
_entity_poly.entity_id
_entity_poly.type
_entity_poly.pdbx_seq_one_letter_code
_entity_poly.pdbx_strand_id
1 'polypeptide(L)' 'MNGIIVVLIDVVLLLIGTYLWKKGNKKEPFWESLFEVIGNIFVWELPAFFTLRAWAVFLWLIGIILLIIYLIAKIST' A
#
# COMPACT_ATOMS: atom_id res chain seq x y z
N MET A 1 -17.91 -14.85 -6.62
CA MET A 1 -18.26 -13.44 -6.36
C MET A 1 -17.21 -12.71 -5.53
N ASN A 2 -16.62 -13.34 -4.51
CA ASN A 2 -15.66 -12.69 -3.59
C ASN A 2 -14.32 -12.26 -4.24
N GLY A 3 -13.79 -13.01 -5.22
CA GLY A 3 -12.50 -12.67 -5.83
C GLY A 3 -12.50 -11.38 -6.66
N ILE A 4 -13.63 -11.01 -7.27
CA ILE A 4 -13.75 -9.75 -8.03
C ILE A 4 -13.71 -8.55 -7.10
N ILE A 5 -14.32 -8.66 -5.91
CA ILE A 5 -14.33 -7.59 -4.91
C ILE A 5 -12.91 -7.31 -4.39
N VAL A 6 -12.13 -8.37 -4.13
CA VAL A 6 -10.72 -8.22 -3.70
C VAL A 6 -9.91 -7.48 -4.77
N VAL A 7 -10.03 -7.89 -6.03
CA VAL A 7 -9.33 -7.22 -7.14
C VAL A 7 -9.74 -5.75 -7.28
N LEU A 8 -11.03 -5.43 -7.10
CA LEU A 8 -11.50 -4.04 -7.14
C LEU A 8 -10.93 -3.20 -5.99
N ILE A 9 -10.86 -3.76 -4.78
CA ILE A 9 -10.23 -3.11 -3.63
C ILE A 9 -8.75 -2.85 -3.91
N ASP A 10 -8.02 -3.83 -4.43
CA ASP A 10 -6.60 -3.69 -4.78
C ASP A 10 -6.39 -2.57 -5.81
N VAL A 11 -7.21 -2.53 -6.86
CA VAL A 11 -7.16 -1.47 -7.88
C VAL A 11 -7.39 -0.09 -7.24
N VAL A 12 -8.39 0.04 -6.36
CA VAL A 12 -8.66 1.31 -5.67
C VAL A 12 -7.49 1.71 -4.77
N LEU A 13 -6.92 0.78 -4.01
CA LEU A 13 -5.74 1.04 -3.17
C LEU A 13 -4.54 1.52 -4.01
N LEU A 14 -4.28 0.87 -5.14
CA LEU A 14 -3.20 1.25 -6.05
C LEU A 14 -3.42 2.63 -6.68
N LEU A 15 -4.65 2.96 -7.05
CA LEU A 15 -5.01 4.27 -7.60
C LEU A 15 -4.86 5.38 -6.56
N ILE A 16 -5.35 5.16 -5.33
CA ILE A 16 -5.21 6.12 -4.24
C ILE A 16 -3.72 6.30 -3.90
N GLY A 17 -2.96 5.21 -3.77
CA GLY A 17 -1.52 5.29 -3.54
C GLY A 17 -0.81 6.10 -4.64
N THR A 18 -1.15 5.86 -5.90
CA THR A 18 -0.57 6.61 -7.04
C THR A 18 -0.94 8.09 -7.02
N TYR A 19 -2.19 8.40 -6.67
CA TYR A 19 -2.63 9.78 -6.50
C TYR A 19 -1.88 10.49 -5.37
N LEU A 20 -1.78 9.86 -4.20
CA LEU A 20 -1.08 10.39 -3.03
C LEU A 20 0.42 10.59 -3.32
N TRP A 21 1.04 9.66 -4.03
CA TRP A 21 2.45 9.76 -4.43
C TRP A 21 2.72 10.98 -5.31
N LYS A 22 1.82 11.23 -6.27
CA LYS A 22 1.88 12.40 -7.18
C LYS A 22 1.60 13.71 -6.46
N LYS A 23 0.72 13.70 -5.46
CA LYS A 23 0.34 14.87 -4.66
C LYS A 23 1.36 15.21 -3.57
N GLY A 24 2.06 14.21 -3.04
CA GLY A 24 3.05 14.37 -1.98
C GLY A 24 4.31 15.13 -2.41
N ASN A 25 5.20 15.35 -1.46
CA ASN A 25 6.42 16.13 -1.66
C ASN A 25 7.32 15.47 -2.72
N LYS A 26 7.50 16.13 -3.87
CA LYS A 26 8.29 15.57 -4.99
C LYS A 26 9.76 15.34 -4.65
N LYS A 27 10.29 16.03 -3.63
CA LYS A 27 11.69 15.91 -3.18
C LYS A 27 11.94 14.70 -2.28
N GLU A 28 10.89 14.14 -1.68
CA GLU A 28 11.01 13.01 -0.75
C GLU A 28 11.22 11.71 -1.55
N PRO A 29 12.40 11.06 -1.47
CA PRO A 29 12.67 9.84 -2.20
C PRO A 29 11.81 8.67 -1.71
N PHE A 30 11.53 7.73 -2.61
CA PHE A 30 10.75 6.52 -2.30
C PHE A 30 11.29 5.73 -1.12
N TRP A 31 12.61 5.62 -1.01
CA TRP A 31 13.25 4.87 0.08
C TRP A 31 12.97 5.48 1.46
N GLU A 32 12.89 6.81 1.57
CA GLU A 32 12.60 7.48 2.84
C GLU A 32 11.16 7.18 3.28
N SER A 33 10.19 7.33 2.39
CA SER A 33 8.79 6.97 2.64
C SER A 33 8.62 5.48 2.95
N LEU A 34 9.39 4.60 2.29
CA LEU A 34 9.35 3.16 2.54
C LEU A 34 9.89 2.81 3.93
N PHE A 35 11.02 3.39 4.33
CA PHE A 35 11.58 3.16 5.66
C PHE A 35 10.68 3.71 6.77
N GLU A 36 10.02 4.85 6.56
CA GLU A 36 9.00 5.35 7.48
C GLU A 36 7.85 4.36 7.64
N VAL A 37 7.34 3.80 6.54
CA VAL A 37 6.27 2.80 6.58
C VAL A 37 6.71 1.54 7.32
N ILE A 38 7.88 1.00 6.97
CA ILE A 38 8.42 -0.19 7.59
C ILE A 38 8.67 0.04 9.09
N GLY A 39 9.31 1.16 9.45
CA GLY A 39 9.58 1.52 10.84
C GLY A 39 8.31 1.56 11.68
N ASN A 40 7.27 2.25 11.21
CA ASN A 40 5.99 2.31 11.92
C ASN A 40 5.33 0.93 12.08
N ILE A 41 5.38 0.09 11.05
CA ILE A 41 4.85 -1.29 11.13
C ILE A 41 5.61 -2.10 12.19
N PHE A 42 6.94 -1.98 12.25
CA PHE A 42 7.76 -2.70 13.24
C PHE A 42 7.55 -2.23 14.68
N VAL A 43 7.21 -0.95 14.87
CA VAL A 43 6.96 -0.37 16.20
C VAL A 43 5.54 -0.68 16.71
N TRP A 44 4.70 -1.36 15.91
CA TRP A 44 3.31 -1.73 16.24
C TRP A 44 2.42 -0.54 16.62
N GLU A 45 2.82 0.68 16.26
CA GLU A 45 2.00 1.86 16.39
C GLU A 45 0.96 1.89 15.25
N LEU A 46 -0.21 2.49 15.53
CA LEU A 46 -1.19 2.77 14.47
C LEU A 46 -0.48 3.56 13.36
N PRO A 47 -0.64 3.19 12.07
CA PRO A 47 0.06 3.84 10.99
C PRO A 47 -0.32 5.32 10.94
N ALA A 48 0.58 6.17 11.44
CA ALA A 48 0.44 7.61 11.47
C ALA A 48 1.61 8.21 10.70
N PHE A 49 1.53 8.12 9.37
CA PHE A 49 2.59 8.65 8.51
C PHE A 49 2.50 10.16 8.41
N PHE A 50 3.65 10.82 8.49
CA PHE A 50 3.76 12.27 8.43
C PHE A 50 3.69 12.80 6.99
N THR A 51 3.93 11.93 6.00
CA THR A 51 3.96 12.33 4.59
C THR A 51 2.89 11.61 3.76
N LEU A 52 2.35 12.34 2.78
CA LEU A 52 1.44 11.75 1.79
C LEU A 52 2.12 10.64 0.97
N ARG A 53 3.45 10.68 0.82
CA ARG A 53 4.21 9.65 0.11
C ARG A 53 4.36 8.39 0.94
N ALA A 54 4.52 8.48 2.25
CA ALA A 54 4.46 7.31 3.13
C ALA A 54 3.06 6.68 3.16
N TRP A 55 1.98 7.48 3.19
CA TRP A 55 0.62 6.96 2.98
C TRP A 55 0.46 6.27 1.62
N ALA A 56 1.05 6.81 0.56
CA ALA A 56 1.02 6.20 -0.76
C ALA A 56 1.71 4.83 -0.77
N VAL A 57 2.92 4.76 -0.21
CA VAL A 57 3.70 3.52 -0.12
C VAL A 57 2.97 2.47 0.72
N PHE A 58 2.36 2.88 1.83
CA PHE A 58 1.57 1.98 2.67
C PHE A 58 0.38 1.36 1.93
N LEU A 59 -0.40 2.17 1.20
CA LEU A 59 -1.53 1.66 0.41
C LEU A 59 -1.07 0.74 -0.72
N TRP A 60 0.05 1.05 -1.35
CA TRP A 60 0.66 0.16 -2.35
C TRP A 60 1.08 -1.18 -1.74
N LEU A 61 1.72 -1.18 -0.57
CA LEU A 61 2.11 -2.41 0.12
C LEU A 61 0.89 -3.27 0.47
N ILE A 62 -0.16 -2.67 1.02
CA ILE A 62 -1.41 -3.40 1.32
C ILE A 62 -2.00 -4.00 0.04
N GLY A 63 -2.16 -3.20 -1.02
CA GLY A 63 -2.73 -3.68 -2.28
C GLY A 63 -1.91 -4.81 -2.91
N ILE A 64 -0.58 -4.73 -2.86
CA ILE A 64 0.30 -5.79 -3.36
C ILE A 64 0.17 -7.06 -2.51
N ILE A 65 0.15 -6.94 -1.18
CA ILE A 65 0.02 -8.09 -0.27
C ILE A 65 -1.31 -8.81 -0.48
N LEU A 66 -2.41 -8.06 -0.55
CA LEU A 66 -3.75 -8.62 -0.81
C LEU A 66 -3.81 -9.34 -2.16
N LEU A 67 -3.22 -8.74 -3.20
CA LEU A 67 -3.12 -9.36 -4.52
C LEU A 67 -2.34 -10.68 -4.47
N ILE A 68 -1.19 -10.71 -3.77
CA ILE A 68 -0.39 -11.93 -3.60
C ILE A 68 -1.20 -13.01 -2.88
N ILE A 69 -1.85 -12.68 -1.76
CA ILE A 69 -2.69 -13.62 -1.00
C ILE A 69 -3.81 -14.18 -1.89
N TYR A 70 -4.47 -13.31 -2.66
CA TYR A 70 -5.52 -13.72 -3.58
C TYR A 70 -5.01 -14.67 -4.68
N LEU A 71 -3.85 -14.38 -5.28
CA LEU A 71 -3.23 -15.23 -6.29
C LEU A 71 -2.86 -16.60 -5.72
N ILE A 72 -2.24 -16.65 -4.54
CA ILE A 72 -1.89 -17.90 -3.85
C ILE A 72 -3.16 -18.72 -3.57
N ALA A 73 -4.18 -18.08 -3.01
CA ALA A 73 -5.45 -18.74 -2.71
C ALA A 73 -6.10 -19.31 -3.98
N LYS A 74 -6.03 -18.59 -5.10
CA LYS A 74 -6.62 -19.02 -6.36
C LYS A 74 -5.85 -20.12 -7.08
N ILE A 75 -4.52 -20.16 -6.94
CA ILE A 75 -3.69 -21.25 -7.49
C ILE A 75 -3.88 -22.53 -6.66
N SER A 76 -4.13 -22.39 -5.36
CA SER A 76 -4.30 -23.51 -4.43
C SER A 76 -5.69 -24.18 -4.50
N THR A 77 -6.64 -23.64 -5.26
CA THR A 77 -8.02 -24.15 -5.43
C THR A 77 -8.29 -24.55 -6.86
#